data_AF-A0A0N1GPB7-F1
#
_entry.id   AF-A0A0N1GPB7-F1
#
_cell.length_a   1.000
_cell.length_b   1.000
_cell.length_c   1.000
_cell.angle_alpha   90.00
_cell.angle_beta   90.00
_cell.angle_gamma   90.00
#
_symmetry.space_group_name_H-M   'P 1'
#
loop_
_entity.id
_entity.type
_entity.pdbx_description
1 polymer ?
#
loop_
_entity_poly.entity_id
_entity_poly.type
_entity_poly.pdbx_seq_one_letter_code
_entity_poly.pdbx_strand_id
1 'polypeptide(L)'
;MPRWLPRAMVLALTLVALFQLGSWAFHQLIGLLINILIAFFLALAIEPAVSWMASYGMRRGLATFLVFFGLLIATAGFVTLLGSMLAGQIIKMIEGFPEYLDSVINWINSSFHTHVRRVDVRDSLVHSDWLRKYVQNSATGVLDVSAQVLGGLFKLLTITLFSFYFAADGPRLRRALCSVLPPARQAEVLRAWEIAVDKTGGYLYSRGLMALISGIAHYILLQALGVPYAPVLAVWVGLVSQFIPTIGTYLAGALPMLIAFTIDPWYALWVLIFVVVYQQFENYVLQPKLTAKTVDIHPAVAFGSVIAGTALLGAVGALIAIPAVATLQAFLGAYVKRYDVTDDPRVHGHRTRRSSSFRTRLRELLGR
;
A
#
# COMPACT_ATOMS: atom_id res chain seq x y z
N MET A 1 21.71 -36.29 49.22
CA MET A 1 21.00 -35.35 48.34
C MET A 1 19.72 -34.88 49.02
N PRO A 2 19.39 -33.58 49.00
CA PRO A 2 18.16 -33.08 49.59
C PRO A 2 16.93 -33.63 48.85
N ARG A 3 15.90 -34.09 49.58
CA ARG A 3 14.68 -34.68 48.99
C ARG A 3 13.84 -33.70 48.16
N TRP A 4 14.03 -32.39 48.33
CA TRP A 4 13.36 -31.35 47.55
C TRP A 4 13.98 -31.14 46.16
N LEU A 5 15.25 -31.51 45.98
CA LEU A 5 16.02 -31.27 44.77
C LEU A 5 15.46 -32.00 43.53
N PRO A 6 15.11 -33.31 43.58
CA PRO A 6 14.51 -33.98 42.41
C PRO A 6 13.12 -33.42 42.07
N ARG A 7 12.31 -33.02 43.06
CA ARG A 7 10.99 -32.40 42.80
C ARG A 7 11.15 -31.03 42.15
N ALA A 8 12.07 -30.22 42.64
CA ALA A 8 12.39 -28.91 42.05
C ALA A 8 12.95 -29.05 40.63
N MET A 9 13.81 -30.04 40.37
CA MET A 9 14.33 -30.32 39.03
C MET A 9 13.25 -30.76 38.06
N VAL A 10 12.33 -31.65 38.47
CA VAL A 10 11.20 -32.05 37.61
C VAL A 10 10.30 -30.86 37.31
N LEU A 11 9.99 -30.01 38.29
CA LEU A 11 9.17 -28.80 38.10
C LEU A 11 9.86 -27.77 37.19
N ALA A 12 11.16 -27.57 37.33
CA ALA A 12 11.93 -26.69 36.47
C ALA A 12 11.97 -27.22 35.03
N LEU A 13 12.22 -28.54 34.83
CA LEU A 13 12.25 -29.15 33.51
C LEU A 13 10.87 -29.14 32.83
N THR A 14 9.77 -29.35 33.57
CA THR A 14 8.43 -29.27 32.99
C THR A 14 8.06 -27.84 32.60
N LEU A 15 8.43 -26.83 33.41
CA LEU A 15 8.23 -25.42 33.05
C LEU A 15 9.05 -25.03 31.82
N VAL A 16 10.31 -25.48 31.71
CA VAL A 16 11.15 -25.25 30.53
C VAL A 16 10.58 -25.97 29.30
N ALA A 17 10.12 -27.21 29.44
CA ALA A 17 9.49 -27.95 28.35
C ALA A 17 8.20 -27.27 27.88
N LEU A 18 7.33 -26.82 28.80
CA LEU A 18 6.13 -26.06 28.47
C LEU A 18 6.46 -24.73 27.80
N PHE A 19 7.50 -24.02 28.25
CA PHE A 19 7.95 -22.78 27.63
C PHE A 19 8.50 -23.01 26.22
N GLN A 20 9.31 -24.06 26.02
CA GLN A 20 9.84 -24.44 24.70
C GLN A 20 8.72 -24.85 23.74
N LEU A 21 7.76 -25.67 24.21
CA LEU A 21 6.63 -26.12 23.41
C LEU A 21 5.70 -24.96 23.06
N GLY A 22 5.41 -24.08 24.03
CA GLY A 22 4.66 -22.84 23.81
C GLY A 22 5.36 -21.88 22.84
N SER A 23 6.68 -21.71 22.97
CA SER A 23 7.49 -20.91 22.05
C SER A 23 7.47 -21.49 20.64
N TRP A 24 7.71 -22.79 20.48
CA TRP A 24 7.65 -23.47 19.19
C TRP A 24 6.27 -23.31 18.53
N ALA A 25 5.20 -23.55 19.28
CA ALA A 25 3.83 -23.38 18.79
C ALA A 25 3.56 -21.92 18.38
N PHE A 26 4.02 -20.95 19.18
CA PHE A 26 3.88 -19.53 18.87
C PHE A 26 4.61 -19.15 17.58
N HIS A 27 5.85 -19.61 17.38
CA HIS A 27 6.61 -19.37 16.15
C HIS A 27 5.94 -20.02 14.94
N GLN A 28 5.35 -21.20 15.09
CA GLN A 28 4.63 -21.87 13.99
C GLN A 28 3.32 -21.17 13.65
N LEU A 29 2.63 -20.60 14.66
CA LEU A 29 1.36 -19.90 14.50
C LEU A 29 1.53 -18.43 14.10
N ILE A 30 2.71 -17.83 14.26
CA ILE A 30 2.92 -16.40 13.97
C ILE A 30 2.56 -16.06 12.52
N GLY A 31 2.88 -16.96 11.57
CA GLY A 31 2.52 -16.77 10.16
C GLY A 31 1.01 -16.77 9.93
N LEU A 32 0.28 -17.65 10.63
CA LEU A 32 -1.19 -17.68 10.59
C LEU A 32 -1.77 -16.40 11.22
N LEU A 33 -1.27 -15.98 12.39
CA LEU A 33 -1.72 -14.77 13.07
C LEU A 33 -1.50 -13.52 12.21
N ILE A 34 -0.38 -13.44 11.51
CA ILE A 34 -0.11 -12.39 10.53
C ILE A 34 -1.12 -12.42 9.39
N ASN A 35 -1.41 -13.58 8.82
CA ASN A 35 -2.42 -13.70 7.75
C ASN A 35 -3.82 -13.31 8.23
N ILE A 36 -4.18 -13.70 9.45
CA ILE A 36 -5.45 -13.30 10.09
C ILE A 36 -5.49 -11.78 10.31
N LEU A 37 -4.38 -11.18 10.76
CA LEU A 37 -4.28 -9.73 10.92
C LEU A 37 -4.46 -9.00 9.58
N ILE A 38 -3.81 -9.48 8.52
CA ILE A 38 -3.98 -8.93 7.16
C ILE A 38 -5.44 -9.08 6.71
N ALA A 39 -6.03 -10.26 6.91
CA ALA A 39 -7.43 -10.52 6.58
C ALA A 39 -8.40 -9.61 7.33
N PHE A 40 -8.10 -9.30 8.60
CA PHE A 40 -8.86 -8.36 9.41
C PHE A 40 -8.80 -6.94 8.86
N PHE A 41 -7.61 -6.43 8.51
CA PHE A 41 -7.50 -5.12 7.86
C PHE A 41 -8.18 -5.07 6.49
N LEU A 42 -8.07 -6.15 5.71
CA LEU A 42 -8.77 -6.27 4.43
C LEU A 42 -10.30 -6.29 4.61
N ALA A 43 -10.79 -6.90 5.69
CA ALA A 43 -12.22 -6.90 6.00
C ALA A 43 -12.69 -5.49 6.38
N LEU A 44 -11.94 -4.78 7.23
CA LEU A 44 -12.22 -3.38 7.57
C LEU A 44 -12.19 -2.47 6.34
N ALA A 45 -11.28 -2.73 5.41
CA ALA A 45 -11.15 -2.03 4.14
C ALA A 45 -12.39 -2.17 3.23
N ILE A 46 -12.98 -3.36 3.19
CA ILE A 46 -14.13 -3.72 2.35
C ILE A 46 -15.47 -3.41 3.06
N GLU A 47 -15.48 -3.29 4.39
CA GLU A 47 -16.68 -3.04 5.21
C GLU A 47 -17.51 -1.83 4.75
N PRO A 48 -16.95 -0.66 4.35
CA PRO A 48 -17.77 0.44 3.83
C PRO A 48 -18.57 0.06 2.59
N ALA A 49 -17.98 -0.69 1.65
CA ALA A 49 -18.66 -1.16 0.45
C ALA A 49 -19.75 -2.21 0.78
N VAL A 50 -19.44 -3.12 1.70
CA VAL A 50 -20.39 -4.16 2.16
C VAL A 50 -21.57 -3.53 2.91
N SER A 51 -21.30 -2.59 3.82
CA SER A 51 -22.31 -1.88 4.59
C SER A 51 -23.19 -1.00 3.71
N TRP A 52 -22.61 -0.33 2.70
CA TRP A 52 -23.36 0.41 1.69
C TRP A 52 -24.37 -0.50 0.97
N MET A 53 -23.94 -1.65 0.44
CA MET A 53 -24.85 -2.60 -0.20
C MET A 53 -25.87 -3.23 0.77
N ALA A 54 -25.45 -3.51 2.02
CA ALA A 54 -26.36 -4.01 3.04
C ALA A 54 -27.44 -2.98 3.44
N SER A 55 -27.12 -1.67 3.36
CA SER A 55 -28.08 -0.60 3.63
C SER A 55 -29.23 -0.54 2.61
N TYR A 56 -29.02 -1.06 1.39
CA TYR A 56 -30.07 -1.24 0.38
C TYR A 56 -30.90 -2.53 0.58
N GLY A 57 -30.76 -3.21 1.72
CA GLY A 57 -31.57 -4.39 2.06
C GLY A 57 -30.94 -5.74 1.68
N MET A 58 -29.71 -5.76 1.19
CA MET A 58 -29.03 -7.01 0.81
C MET A 58 -28.51 -7.77 2.04
N ARG A 59 -28.61 -9.10 2.05
CA ARG A 59 -28.02 -9.94 3.10
C ARG A 59 -26.50 -9.73 3.14
N ARG A 60 -25.92 -9.47 4.32
CA ARG A 60 -24.48 -9.18 4.49
C ARG A 60 -23.56 -10.21 3.83
N GLY A 61 -23.91 -11.49 3.88
CA GLY A 61 -23.13 -12.54 3.20
C GLY A 61 -23.08 -12.37 1.67
N LEU A 62 -24.20 -12.01 1.04
CA LEU A 62 -24.26 -11.72 -0.40
C LEU A 62 -23.53 -10.41 -0.75
N ALA A 63 -23.67 -9.37 0.08
CA ALA A 63 -22.90 -8.13 -0.05
C ALA A 63 -21.40 -8.39 -0.02
N THR A 64 -20.94 -9.16 0.96
CA THR A 64 -19.53 -9.53 1.09
C THR A 64 -19.05 -10.33 -0.13
N PHE A 65 -19.84 -11.32 -0.56
CA PHE A 65 -19.52 -12.12 -1.75
C PHE A 65 -19.38 -11.26 -3.01
N LEU A 66 -20.32 -10.34 -3.26
CA LEU A 66 -20.28 -9.48 -4.44
C LEU A 66 -19.09 -8.51 -4.42
N VAL A 67 -18.70 -7.94 -3.27
CA VAL A 67 -17.48 -7.11 -3.22
C VAL A 67 -16.24 -7.94 -3.51
N PHE A 68 -16.09 -9.10 -2.86
CA PHE A 68 -14.91 -9.95 -3.08
C PHE A 68 -14.85 -10.46 -4.51
N PHE A 69 -15.98 -10.85 -5.08
CA PHE A 69 -16.07 -11.30 -6.46
C PHE A 69 -15.74 -10.18 -7.45
N GLY A 70 -16.27 -8.97 -7.22
CA GLY A 70 -15.93 -7.79 -8.02
C GLY A 70 -14.46 -7.43 -7.92
N LEU A 71 -13.87 -7.46 -6.72
CA LEU A 71 -12.44 -7.22 -6.49
C LEU A 71 -11.58 -8.27 -7.19
N LEU A 72 -11.98 -9.55 -7.14
CA LEU A 72 -11.29 -10.65 -7.81
C LEU A 72 -11.31 -10.47 -9.33
N ILE A 73 -12.47 -10.16 -9.92
CA ILE A 73 -12.59 -9.90 -11.36
C ILE A 73 -11.75 -8.69 -11.76
N ALA A 74 -11.85 -7.58 -11.02
CA ALA A 74 -11.09 -6.37 -11.31
C ALA A 74 -9.58 -6.63 -11.25
N THR A 75 -9.11 -7.37 -10.24
CA THR A 75 -7.70 -7.71 -10.07
C THR A 75 -7.23 -8.68 -11.15
N ALA A 76 -7.99 -9.74 -11.44
CA ALA A 76 -7.65 -10.71 -12.48
C ALA A 76 -7.65 -10.07 -13.88
N GLY A 77 -8.65 -9.23 -14.17
CA GLY A 77 -8.72 -8.46 -15.42
C GLY A 77 -7.55 -7.49 -15.54
N PHE A 78 -7.21 -6.76 -14.48
CA PHE A 78 -6.06 -5.86 -14.49
C PHE A 78 -4.73 -6.60 -14.69
N VAL A 79 -4.49 -7.69 -13.97
CA VAL A 79 -3.26 -8.49 -14.08
C VAL A 79 -3.12 -9.13 -15.45
N THR A 80 -4.21 -9.63 -16.05
CA THR A 80 -4.17 -10.22 -17.39
C THR A 80 -3.92 -9.16 -18.47
N LEU A 81 -4.57 -8.00 -18.38
CA LEU A 81 -4.33 -6.87 -19.28
C LEU A 81 -2.92 -6.30 -19.15
N LEU A 82 -2.42 -6.14 -17.92
CA LEU A 82 -1.06 -5.67 -17.69
C LEU A 82 -0.02 -6.71 -18.15
N GLY A 83 -0.24 -7.99 -17.85
CA GLY A 83 0.65 -9.08 -18.26
C GLY A 83 0.75 -9.21 -19.79
N SER A 84 -0.39 -9.19 -20.48
CA SER A 84 -0.44 -9.22 -21.95
C SER A 84 0.21 -7.98 -22.58
N MET A 85 -0.03 -6.80 -22.01
CA MET A 85 0.63 -5.56 -22.41
C MET A 85 2.16 -5.68 -22.28
N LEU A 86 2.65 -6.07 -21.10
CA LEU A 86 4.09 -6.16 -20.81
C LEU A 86 4.76 -7.19 -21.72
N ALA A 87 4.13 -8.35 -21.94
CA ALA A 87 4.62 -9.36 -22.86
C ALA A 87 4.74 -8.81 -24.30
N GLY A 88 3.70 -8.13 -24.79
CA GLY A 88 3.73 -7.50 -26.11
C GLY A 88 4.80 -6.43 -26.25
N GLN A 89 5.03 -5.63 -25.20
CA GLN A 89 6.07 -4.61 -25.21
C GLN A 89 7.47 -5.20 -25.17
N ILE A 90 7.70 -6.24 -24.38
CA ILE A 90 9.00 -6.93 -24.30
C ILE A 90 9.36 -7.51 -25.67
N ILE A 91 8.40 -8.16 -26.35
CA ILE A 91 8.60 -8.70 -27.70
C ILE A 91 8.99 -7.58 -28.68
N LYS A 92 8.22 -6.47 -28.72
CA LYS A 92 8.52 -5.31 -29.57
C LYS A 92 9.89 -4.69 -29.28
N MET A 93 10.29 -4.64 -28.00
CA MET A 93 11.58 -4.09 -27.61
C MET A 93 12.72 -4.99 -28.06
N ILE A 94 12.56 -6.31 -27.98
CA ILE A 94 13.56 -7.29 -28.45
C ILE A 94 13.67 -7.23 -29.99
N GLU A 95 12.54 -7.20 -30.69
CA GLU A 95 12.49 -7.13 -32.16
C GLU A 95 13.02 -5.79 -32.70
N GLY A 96 12.67 -4.68 -32.06
CA GLY A 96 13.10 -3.33 -32.43
C GLY A 96 14.49 -2.93 -31.90
N PHE A 97 15.11 -3.75 -31.05
CA PHE A 97 16.42 -3.47 -30.45
C PHE A 97 17.51 -3.08 -31.48
N PRO A 98 17.62 -3.76 -32.64
CA PRO A 98 18.62 -3.40 -33.65
C PRO A 98 18.40 -2.00 -34.24
N GLU A 99 17.14 -1.60 -34.46
CA GLU A 99 16.78 -0.29 -35.03
C GLU A 99 16.95 0.85 -34.03
N TYR A 100 16.67 0.61 -32.74
CA TYR A 100 16.97 1.58 -31.68
C TYR A 100 18.47 1.81 -31.52
N LEU A 101 19.27 0.74 -31.55
CA LEU A 101 20.73 0.86 -31.53
C LEU A 101 21.23 1.65 -32.74
N ASP A 102 20.70 1.38 -33.94
CA ASP A 102 21.05 2.12 -35.14
C ASP A 102 20.68 3.60 -35.04
N SER A 103 19.51 3.92 -34.47
CA SER A 103 19.05 5.30 -34.28
C SER A 103 19.89 6.06 -33.26
N VAL A 104 20.25 5.43 -32.14
CA VAL A 104 21.11 6.02 -31.10
C VAL A 104 22.53 6.19 -31.62
N ILE A 105 23.11 5.18 -32.30
CA ILE A 105 24.44 5.28 -32.92
C ILE A 105 24.47 6.40 -33.96
N ASN A 106 23.44 6.52 -34.79
CA ASN A 106 23.33 7.59 -35.78
C ASN A 106 23.20 8.97 -35.13
N TRP A 107 22.43 9.11 -34.05
CA TRP A 107 22.31 10.37 -33.29
C TRP A 107 23.62 10.76 -32.61
N ILE A 108 24.35 9.80 -32.03
CA ILE A 108 25.67 10.05 -31.41
C ILE A 108 26.69 10.42 -32.48
N ASN A 109 26.74 9.70 -33.60
CA ASN A 109 27.68 9.96 -34.68
C ASN A 109 27.39 11.31 -35.36
N SER A 110 26.11 11.72 -35.48
CA SER A 110 25.75 13.02 -36.05
C SER A 110 25.98 14.19 -35.07
N SER A 111 25.75 13.98 -33.77
CA SER A 111 25.88 15.04 -32.75
C SER A 111 27.31 15.24 -32.26
N PHE A 112 28.12 14.18 -32.20
CA PHE A 112 29.49 14.23 -31.67
C PHE A 112 30.57 13.99 -32.73
N HIS A 113 30.20 13.84 -34.01
CA HIS A 113 31.12 13.57 -35.12
C HIS A 113 32.05 12.35 -34.93
N THR A 114 31.61 11.37 -34.14
CA THR A 114 32.33 10.10 -33.91
C THR A 114 31.97 9.06 -34.97
N HIS A 115 32.78 8.00 -35.13
CA HIS A 115 32.51 6.88 -36.04
C HIS A 115 32.42 5.56 -35.26
N VAL A 116 31.37 5.42 -34.43
CA VAL A 116 31.14 4.15 -33.71
C VAL A 116 30.50 3.14 -34.66
N ARG A 117 31.13 1.96 -34.85
CA ARG A 117 30.63 0.88 -35.73
C ARG A 117 29.82 -0.17 -34.95
N ARG A 118 28.82 -0.72 -35.64
CA ARG A 118 27.81 -1.71 -35.20
C ARG A 118 28.38 -3.04 -34.65
N VAL A 119 29.65 -3.34 -34.91
CA VAL A 119 30.27 -4.66 -34.69
C VAL A 119 30.79 -4.85 -33.25
N ASP A 120 31.28 -3.79 -32.59
CA ASP A 120 31.84 -3.90 -31.23
C ASP A 120 30.77 -4.07 -30.12
N VAL A 121 29.54 -3.64 -30.39
CA VAL A 121 28.42 -3.67 -29.42
C VAL A 121 27.62 -4.98 -29.51
N ARG A 122 27.54 -5.59 -30.70
CA ARG A 122 26.74 -6.80 -30.95
C ARG A 122 27.37 -8.06 -30.36
N ASP A 123 28.70 -8.20 -30.45
CA ASP A 123 29.41 -9.36 -29.89
C ASP A 123 29.42 -9.37 -28.35
N SER A 124 29.48 -8.19 -27.72
CA SER A 124 29.46 -8.07 -26.25
C SER A 124 28.07 -8.30 -25.62
N LEU A 125 26.98 -7.99 -26.34
CA LEU A 125 25.61 -8.12 -25.80
C LEU A 125 25.00 -9.50 -26.02
N VAL A 126 25.24 -10.13 -27.18
CA VAL A 126 24.63 -11.43 -27.53
C VAL A 126 25.35 -12.61 -26.86
N HIS A 127 26.64 -12.50 -26.57
CA HIS A 127 27.43 -13.52 -25.83
C HIS A 127 27.45 -13.29 -24.32
N SER A 128 26.69 -12.32 -23.81
CA SER A 128 26.76 -11.95 -22.42
C SER A 128 26.18 -13.05 -21.51
N ASP A 129 27.01 -13.55 -20.59
CA ASP A 129 26.69 -14.64 -19.66
C ASP A 129 25.43 -14.40 -18.83
N TRP A 130 25.00 -13.13 -18.66
CA TRP A 130 23.80 -12.80 -17.89
C TRP A 130 22.51 -13.31 -18.56
N LEU A 131 22.41 -13.25 -19.90
CA LEU A 131 21.21 -13.68 -20.61
C LEU A 131 21.09 -15.21 -20.59
N ARG A 132 22.21 -15.92 -20.77
CA ARG A 132 22.29 -17.39 -20.61
C ARG A 132 22.06 -17.82 -19.17
N LYS A 133 22.62 -17.14 -18.16
CA LYS A 133 22.35 -17.40 -16.74
C LYS A 133 20.90 -17.10 -16.37
N TYR A 134 20.27 -16.07 -16.92
CA TYR A 134 18.86 -15.75 -16.65
C TYR A 134 17.97 -16.86 -17.22
N VAL A 135 18.21 -17.29 -18.46
CA VAL A 135 17.48 -18.38 -19.11
C VAL A 135 17.74 -19.73 -18.42
N GLN A 136 18.98 -20.04 -18.04
CA GLN A 136 19.33 -21.28 -17.32
C GLN A 136 18.82 -21.30 -15.89
N ASN A 137 18.87 -20.18 -15.14
CA ASN A 137 18.29 -20.09 -13.79
C ASN A 137 16.75 -20.13 -13.81
N SER A 138 16.12 -19.76 -14.92
CA SER A 138 14.67 -19.90 -15.11
C SER A 138 14.26 -21.35 -15.43
N ALA A 139 15.17 -22.17 -15.98
CA ALA A 139 14.89 -23.54 -16.39
C ALA A 139 15.00 -24.57 -15.24
N THR A 140 15.74 -24.28 -14.17
CA THR A 140 16.02 -25.23 -13.08
C THR A 140 15.01 -25.25 -11.93
N GLY A 141 13.87 -24.57 -12.05
CA GLY A 141 12.96 -24.36 -10.91
C GLY A 141 11.50 -24.75 -11.10
N VAL A 142 11.13 -25.64 -12.03
CA VAL A 142 9.70 -25.94 -12.28
C VAL A 142 8.99 -26.48 -11.02
N LEU A 143 9.67 -27.31 -10.23
CA LEU A 143 9.10 -27.83 -8.97
C LEU A 143 9.06 -26.78 -7.84
N ASP A 144 10.08 -25.93 -7.72
CA ASP A 144 10.14 -24.86 -6.69
C ASP A 144 9.16 -23.72 -6.98
N VAL A 145 9.00 -23.34 -8.25
CA VAL A 145 7.98 -22.37 -8.68
C VAL A 145 6.58 -22.93 -8.42
N SER A 146 6.35 -24.22 -8.68
CA SER A 146 5.06 -24.87 -8.40
C SER A 146 4.72 -24.84 -6.90
N ALA A 147 5.67 -25.17 -6.03
CA ALA A 147 5.49 -25.12 -4.58
C ALA A 147 5.25 -23.69 -4.06
N GLN A 148 5.96 -22.69 -4.58
CA GLN A 148 5.74 -21.28 -4.23
C GLN A 148 4.37 -20.77 -4.70
N VAL A 149 3.95 -21.14 -5.92
CA VAL A 149 2.63 -20.76 -6.46
C VAL A 149 1.52 -21.40 -5.62
N LEU A 150 1.62 -22.70 -5.32
CA LEU A 150 0.65 -23.39 -4.47
C LEU A 150 0.61 -22.79 -3.04
N GLY A 151 1.76 -22.52 -2.43
CA GLY A 151 1.84 -21.87 -1.13
C GLY A 151 1.25 -20.45 -1.14
N GLY A 152 1.52 -19.68 -2.21
CA GLY A 152 0.94 -18.35 -2.43
C GLY A 152 -0.58 -18.39 -2.60
N LEU A 153 -1.10 -19.34 -3.38
CA LEU A 153 -2.53 -19.56 -3.55
C LEU A 153 -3.20 -19.93 -2.23
N PHE A 154 -2.60 -20.82 -1.44
CA PHE A 154 -3.14 -21.20 -0.13
C PHE A 154 -3.15 -20.01 0.84
N LYS A 155 -2.10 -19.18 0.82
CA LYS A 155 -2.02 -17.95 1.61
C LYS A 155 -3.09 -16.94 1.19
N LEU A 156 -3.25 -16.71 -0.11
CA LEU A 156 -4.29 -15.82 -0.65
C LEU A 156 -5.69 -16.33 -0.32
N LEU A 157 -5.94 -17.63 -0.47
CA LEU A 157 -7.21 -18.26 -0.10
C LEU A 157 -7.49 -18.08 1.38
N THR A 158 -6.50 -18.32 2.24
CA THR A 158 -6.61 -18.14 3.70
C THR A 158 -6.99 -16.70 4.03
N ILE A 159 -6.23 -15.71 3.52
CA ILE A 159 -6.50 -14.30 3.77
C ILE A 159 -7.91 -13.92 3.28
N THR A 160 -8.28 -14.34 2.07
CA THR A 160 -9.58 -14.05 1.46
C THR A 160 -10.71 -14.67 2.26
N LEU A 161 -10.58 -15.93 2.70
CA LEU A 161 -11.59 -16.65 3.45
C LEU A 161 -11.82 -16.01 4.83
N PHE A 162 -10.75 -15.77 5.59
CA PHE A 162 -10.86 -15.09 6.89
C PHE A 162 -11.43 -13.68 6.74
N SER A 163 -11.03 -12.94 5.71
CA SER A 163 -11.51 -11.60 5.47
C SER A 163 -13.01 -11.60 5.10
N PHE A 164 -13.44 -12.58 4.29
CA PHE A 164 -14.84 -12.82 3.99
C PHE A 164 -15.64 -13.12 5.26
N TYR A 165 -15.19 -14.03 6.12
CA TYR A 165 -15.89 -14.32 7.37
C TYR A 165 -15.96 -13.10 8.29
N PHE A 166 -14.86 -12.34 8.43
CA PHE A 166 -14.84 -11.13 9.25
C PHE A 166 -15.78 -10.04 8.72
N ALA A 167 -15.86 -9.82 7.42
CA ALA A 167 -16.76 -8.84 6.82
C ALA A 167 -18.24 -9.31 6.88
N ALA A 168 -18.51 -10.58 6.55
CA ALA A 168 -19.86 -11.14 6.54
C ALA A 168 -20.47 -11.21 7.95
N ASP A 169 -19.72 -11.75 8.92
CA ASP A 169 -20.13 -11.95 10.31
C ASP A 169 -19.64 -10.84 11.27
N GLY A 170 -19.17 -9.70 10.75
CA GLY A 170 -18.66 -8.57 11.54
C GLY A 170 -19.50 -8.22 12.79
N PRO A 171 -20.84 -8.10 12.69
CA PRO A 171 -21.69 -7.84 13.85
C PRO A 171 -21.69 -8.97 14.90
N ARG A 172 -21.57 -10.24 14.48
CA ARG A 172 -21.48 -11.39 15.39
C ARG A 172 -20.12 -11.43 16.08
N LEU A 173 -19.03 -11.19 15.33
CA LEU A 173 -17.68 -11.08 15.89
C LEU A 173 -17.62 -9.98 16.97
N ARG A 174 -18.18 -8.80 16.66
CA ARG A 174 -18.28 -7.68 17.60
C ARG A 174 -19.03 -8.06 18.88
N ARG A 175 -20.17 -8.75 18.74
CA ARG A 175 -20.95 -9.24 19.90
C ARG A 175 -20.18 -10.27 20.72
N ALA A 176 -19.51 -11.23 20.08
CA ALA A 176 -18.73 -12.27 20.74
C ALA A 176 -17.54 -11.69 21.53
N LEU A 177 -16.86 -10.69 20.97
CA LEU A 177 -15.79 -9.96 21.69
C LEU A 177 -16.34 -9.19 22.89
N CYS A 178 -17.50 -8.53 22.73
CA CYS A 178 -18.13 -7.78 23.82
C CYS A 178 -18.69 -8.68 24.92
N SER A 179 -19.14 -9.91 24.61
CA SER A 179 -19.74 -10.81 25.60
C SER A 179 -18.77 -11.32 26.67
N VAL A 180 -17.47 -11.24 26.42
CA VAL A 180 -16.42 -11.62 27.39
C VAL A 180 -16.06 -10.45 28.32
N LEU A 181 -16.52 -9.24 28.01
CA LEU A 181 -16.18 -8.02 28.75
C LEU A 181 -17.27 -7.61 29.75
N PRO A 182 -16.90 -7.02 30.90
CA PRO A 182 -17.85 -6.41 31.82
C PRO A 182 -18.68 -5.31 31.14
N PRO A 183 -19.98 -5.14 31.48
CA PRO A 183 -20.86 -4.16 30.83
C PRO A 183 -20.30 -2.74 30.74
N ALA A 184 -19.59 -2.29 31.78
CA ALA A 184 -18.97 -0.97 31.82
C ALA A 184 -17.93 -0.72 30.71
N ARG A 185 -17.25 -1.76 30.22
CA ARG A 185 -16.23 -1.66 29.16
C ARG A 185 -16.76 -1.96 27.76
N GLN A 186 -17.97 -2.52 27.64
CA GLN A 186 -18.54 -2.87 26.33
C GLN A 186 -18.75 -1.63 25.46
N ALA A 187 -19.25 -0.53 26.03
CA ALA A 187 -19.46 0.72 25.31
C ALA A 187 -18.15 1.33 24.79
N GLU A 188 -17.07 1.28 25.58
CA GLU A 188 -15.75 1.80 25.18
C GLU A 188 -15.16 0.99 24.02
N VAL A 189 -15.25 -0.33 24.07
CA VAL A 189 -14.74 -1.21 23.01
C VAL A 189 -15.55 -1.07 21.72
N LEU A 190 -16.88 -0.95 21.81
CA LEU A 190 -17.74 -0.68 20.65
C LEU A 190 -17.39 0.66 20.00
N ARG A 191 -17.17 1.70 20.80
CA ARG A 191 -16.76 3.01 20.30
C ARG A 191 -15.38 2.95 19.62
N ALA A 192 -14.41 2.25 20.23
CA ALA A 192 -13.09 2.07 19.64
C ALA A 192 -13.15 1.30 18.31
N TRP A 193 -14.01 0.28 18.23
CA TRP A 193 -14.26 -0.48 17.00
C TRP A 193 -14.83 0.41 15.89
N GLU A 194 -15.84 1.23 16.17
CA GLU A 194 -16.43 2.14 15.19
C GLU A 194 -15.41 3.16 14.69
N ILE A 195 -14.63 3.76 15.60
CA ILE A 195 -13.54 4.65 15.22
C ILE A 195 -12.53 3.92 14.32
N ALA A 196 -12.17 2.68 14.65
CA ALA A 196 -11.23 1.90 13.86
C ALA A 196 -11.73 1.62 12.43
N VAL A 197 -13.01 1.27 12.29
CA VAL A 197 -13.68 1.08 11.00
C VAL A 197 -13.71 2.39 10.21
N ASP A 198 -14.15 3.49 10.83
CA ASP A 198 -14.28 4.79 10.16
C ASP A 198 -12.93 5.34 9.71
N LYS A 199 -11.88 5.20 10.54
CA LYS A 199 -10.52 5.63 10.20
C LYS A 199 -9.91 4.78 9.09
N THR A 200 -10.07 3.45 9.16
CA THR A 200 -9.52 2.52 8.17
C THR A 200 -10.26 2.65 6.83
N GLY A 201 -11.59 2.62 6.86
CA GLY A 201 -12.44 2.77 5.69
C GLY A 201 -12.31 4.15 5.07
N GLY A 202 -12.28 5.21 5.88
CA GLY A 202 -12.02 6.57 5.42
C GLY A 202 -10.66 6.73 4.74
N TYR A 203 -9.59 6.20 5.34
CA TYR A 203 -8.26 6.23 4.74
C TYR A 203 -8.24 5.52 3.37
N LEU A 204 -8.81 4.31 3.30
CA LEU A 204 -8.82 3.54 2.08
C LEU A 204 -9.71 4.17 1.00
N TYR A 205 -10.83 4.78 1.40
CA TYR A 205 -11.69 5.55 0.51
C TYR A 205 -10.95 6.76 -0.06
N SER A 206 -10.26 7.55 0.78
CA SER A 206 -9.44 8.67 0.32
C SER A 206 -8.38 8.21 -0.68
N ARG A 207 -7.67 7.10 -0.40
CA ARG A 207 -6.65 6.52 -1.31
C ARG A 207 -7.25 6.01 -2.61
N GLY A 208 -8.38 5.32 -2.56
CA GLY A 208 -9.09 4.83 -3.74
C GLY A 208 -9.60 5.97 -4.63
N LEU A 209 -10.13 7.03 -4.03
CA LEU A 209 -10.57 8.22 -4.76
C LEU A 209 -9.38 8.95 -5.39
N MET A 210 -8.27 9.11 -4.66
CA MET A 210 -7.02 9.66 -5.23
C MET A 210 -6.51 8.79 -6.38
N ALA A 211 -6.58 7.46 -6.25
CA ALA A 211 -6.12 6.53 -7.28
C ALA A 211 -6.95 6.67 -8.55
N LEU A 212 -8.26 6.89 -8.40
CA LEU A 212 -9.17 7.15 -9.50
C LEU A 212 -8.89 8.50 -10.17
N ILE A 213 -8.70 9.57 -9.40
CA ILE A 213 -8.38 10.90 -9.94
C ILE A 213 -7.04 10.86 -10.67
N SER A 214 -6.02 10.23 -10.07
CA SER A 214 -4.70 10.05 -10.65
C SER A 214 -4.76 9.21 -11.90
N GLY A 215 -5.46 8.08 -11.88
CA GLY A 215 -5.66 7.24 -13.05
C GLY A 215 -6.33 8.00 -14.19
N ILE A 216 -7.42 8.74 -13.95
CA ILE A 216 -8.09 9.52 -14.99
C ILE A 216 -7.17 10.61 -15.55
N ALA A 217 -6.46 11.33 -14.69
CA ALA A 217 -5.54 12.39 -15.12
C ALA A 217 -4.42 11.83 -16.03
N HIS A 218 -3.80 10.71 -15.63
CA HIS A 218 -2.78 10.05 -16.43
C HIS A 218 -3.35 9.39 -17.69
N TYR A 219 -4.58 8.87 -17.65
CA TYR A 219 -5.27 8.35 -18.83
C TYR A 219 -5.42 9.42 -19.91
N ILE A 220 -5.91 10.60 -19.53
CA ILE A 220 -6.10 11.73 -20.46
C ILE A 220 -4.78 12.10 -21.12
N LEU A 221 -3.69 12.21 -20.34
CA LEU A 221 -2.36 12.49 -20.88
C LEU A 221 -1.88 11.40 -21.85
N LEU A 222 -1.89 10.15 -21.40
CA LEU A 222 -1.36 9.02 -22.19
C LEU A 222 -2.16 8.83 -23.48
N GLN A 223 -3.48 9.01 -23.41
CA GLN A 223 -4.35 8.98 -24.58
C GLN A 223 -4.07 10.15 -25.54
N ALA A 224 -3.85 11.36 -25.01
CA ALA A 224 -3.50 12.53 -25.83
C ALA A 224 -2.15 12.38 -26.54
N LEU A 225 -1.18 11.71 -25.91
CA LEU A 225 0.11 11.38 -26.51
C LEU A 225 0.06 10.15 -27.43
N GLY A 226 -1.07 9.46 -27.52
CA GLY A 226 -1.21 8.24 -28.34
C GLY A 226 -0.42 7.04 -27.81
N VAL A 227 -0.12 7.00 -26.51
CA VAL A 227 0.61 5.88 -25.87
C VAL A 227 -0.29 4.64 -25.87
N PRO A 228 0.19 3.48 -26.37
CA PRO A 228 -0.58 2.26 -26.39
C PRO A 228 -0.84 1.78 -24.96
N TYR A 229 -1.98 1.10 -24.77
CA TYR A 229 -2.41 0.61 -23.46
C TYR A 229 -2.59 1.71 -22.39
N ALA A 230 -2.89 2.94 -22.81
CA ALA A 230 -3.16 4.07 -21.92
C ALA A 230 -4.13 3.74 -20.75
N PRO A 231 -5.26 3.02 -20.93
CA PRO A 231 -6.13 2.66 -19.81
C PRO A 231 -5.45 1.79 -18.75
N VAL A 232 -4.65 0.81 -19.18
CA VAL A 232 -3.97 -0.13 -18.28
C VAL A 232 -2.86 0.59 -17.51
N LEU A 233 -2.07 1.40 -18.21
CA LEU A 233 -1.03 2.25 -17.62
C LEU A 233 -1.60 3.28 -16.63
N ALA A 234 -2.74 3.87 -16.96
CA ALA A 234 -3.42 4.81 -16.08
C ALA A 234 -3.89 4.16 -14.78
N VAL A 235 -4.51 2.97 -14.86
CA VAL A 235 -4.92 2.21 -13.67
C VAL A 235 -3.69 1.80 -12.85
N TRP A 236 -2.60 1.37 -13.52
CA TRP A 236 -1.32 1.11 -12.86
C TRP A 236 -0.83 2.33 -12.09
N VAL A 237 -0.77 3.49 -12.75
CA VAL A 237 -0.27 4.72 -12.10
C VAL A 237 -1.13 5.12 -10.92
N GLY A 238 -2.46 5.10 -11.09
CA GLY A 238 -3.41 5.43 -10.04
C GLY A 238 -3.25 4.52 -8.82
N LEU A 239 -3.17 3.20 -9.01
CA LEU A 239 -3.05 2.26 -7.89
C LEU A 239 -1.68 2.33 -7.23
N VAL A 240 -0.60 2.30 -8.01
CA VAL A 240 0.77 2.23 -7.48
C VAL A 240 1.17 3.53 -6.77
N SER A 241 0.78 4.69 -7.31
CA SER A 241 1.05 5.98 -6.66
C SER A 241 0.40 6.09 -5.29
N GLN A 242 -0.80 5.53 -5.12
CA GLN A 242 -1.57 5.69 -3.90
C GLN A 242 -1.34 4.61 -2.86
N PHE A 243 -1.04 3.38 -3.26
CA PHE A 243 -0.89 2.27 -2.30
C PHE A 243 0.57 1.94 -1.96
N ILE A 244 1.55 2.49 -2.68
CA ILE A 244 2.97 2.40 -2.34
C ILE A 244 3.44 3.73 -1.73
N PRO A 245 3.71 3.81 -0.42
CA PRO A 245 4.12 5.06 0.22
C PRO A 245 5.47 5.57 -0.32
N THR A 246 5.67 6.89 -0.26
CA THR A 246 6.95 7.63 -0.44
C THR A 246 7.54 7.63 -1.86
N ILE A 247 7.61 6.47 -2.51
CA ILE A 247 8.23 6.29 -3.83
C ILE A 247 7.17 5.92 -4.89
N GLY A 248 5.94 5.60 -4.46
CA GLY A 248 4.87 5.08 -5.31
C GLY A 248 4.66 5.86 -6.58
N THR A 249 4.57 7.19 -6.55
CA THR A 249 4.33 7.99 -7.77
C THR A 249 5.47 7.91 -8.77
N TYR A 250 6.72 7.92 -8.30
CA TYR A 250 7.88 7.83 -9.18
C TYR A 250 7.98 6.44 -9.81
N LEU A 251 7.74 5.39 -9.02
CA LEU A 251 7.69 4.02 -9.52
C LEU A 251 6.52 3.80 -10.48
N ALA A 252 5.36 4.36 -10.15
CA ALA A 252 4.16 4.35 -10.96
C ALA A 252 4.39 4.98 -12.33
N GLY A 253 4.96 6.20 -12.35
CA GLY A 253 5.22 6.98 -13.56
C GLY A 253 6.36 6.42 -14.42
N ALA A 254 7.28 5.64 -13.85
CA ALA A 254 8.39 5.04 -14.59
C ALA A 254 7.90 4.12 -15.70
N LEU A 255 6.90 3.28 -15.44
CA LEU A 255 6.41 2.32 -16.43
C LEU A 255 5.80 3.02 -17.67
N PRO A 256 4.80 3.92 -17.57
CA PRO A 256 4.30 4.67 -18.72
C PRO A 256 5.38 5.50 -19.43
N MET A 257 6.34 6.05 -18.69
CA MET A 257 7.45 6.82 -19.28
C MET A 257 8.34 5.94 -20.15
N LEU A 258 8.68 4.72 -19.69
CA LEU A 258 9.43 3.75 -20.48
C LEU A 258 8.66 3.34 -21.75
N ILE A 259 7.34 3.13 -21.64
CA ILE A 259 6.52 2.81 -22.82
C ILE A 259 6.49 4.00 -23.79
N ALA A 260 6.26 5.22 -23.31
CA ALA A 260 6.26 6.42 -24.14
C ALA A 260 7.62 6.64 -24.84
N PHE A 261 8.72 6.35 -24.16
CA PHE A 261 10.08 6.45 -24.71
C PHE A 261 10.30 5.56 -25.94
N THR A 262 9.66 4.39 -26.00
CA THR A 262 9.76 3.51 -27.17
C THR A 262 9.08 4.06 -28.42
N ILE A 263 8.23 5.08 -28.28
CA ILE A 263 7.50 5.69 -29.39
C ILE A 263 8.23 6.95 -29.85
N ASP A 264 8.45 7.88 -28.90
CA ASP A 264 9.16 9.12 -29.10
C ASP A 264 9.84 9.52 -27.78
N PRO A 265 11.16 9.76 -27.75
CA PRO A 265 11.86 10.24 -26.56
C PRO A 265 11.22 11.50 -25.94
N TRP A 266 10.60 12.36 -26.75
CA TRP A 266 9.93 13.57 -26.30
C TRP A 266 8.63 13.26 -25.55
N TYR A 267 7.93 12.18 -25.88
CA TYR A 267 6.72 11.76 -25.13
C TYR A 267 7.08 11.31 -23.72
N ALA A 268 8.21 10.63 -23.53
CA ALA A 268 8.69 10.28 -22.20
C ALA A 268 8.98 11.52 -21.35
N LEU A 269 9.54 12.58 -21.95
CA LEU A 269 9.77 13.85 -21.28
C LEU A 269 8.45 14.51 -20.86
N TRP A 270 7.44 14.53 -21.72
CA TRP A 270 6.12 15.05 -21.38
C TRP A 270 5.43 14.25 -20.26
N VAL A 271 5.55 12.91 -20.28
CA VAL A 271 5.06 12.06 -19.20
C VAL A 271 5.78 12.37 -17.89
N LEU A 272 7.10 12.52 -17.89
CA LEU A 272 7.89 12.89 -16.71
C LEU A 272 7.44 14.24 -16.14
N ILE A 273 7.35 15.27 -16.99
CA ILE A 273 6.92 16.61 -16.58
C ILE A 273 5.53 16.54 -15.96
N PHE A 274 4.58 15.83 -16.60
CA PHE A 274 3.24 15.69 -16.08
C PHE A 274 3.21 14.97 -14.73
N VAL A 275 3.93 13.86 -14.57
CA VAL A 275 4.00 13.13 -13.28
C VAL A 275 4.52 14.03 -12.17
N VAL A 276 5.56 14.83 -12.44
CA VAL A 276 6.12 15.76 -11.45
C VAL A 276 5.12 16.87 -11.09
N VAL A 277 4.49 17.48 -12.09
CA VAL A 277 3.49 18.55 -11.89
C VAL A 277 2.25 18.01 -11.16
N TYR A 278 1.76 16.85 -11.58
CA TYR A 278 0.63 16.16 -10.96
C TYR A 278 0.95 15.82 -9.51
N GLN A 279 2.16 15.36 -9.19
CA GLN A 279 2.57 15.10 -7.81
C GLN A 279 2.49 16.37 -6.94
N GLN A 280 2.90 17.53 -7.47
CA GLN A 280 2.74 18.79 -6.72
C GLN A 280 1.28 19.14 -6.52
N PHE A 281 0.45 19.02 -7.56
CA PHE A 281 -0.98 19.25 -7.48
C PHE A 281 -1.65 18.32 -6.44
N GLU A 282 -1.29 17.05 -6.45
CA GLU A 282 -1.78 16.07 -5.49
C GLU A 282 -1.38 16.47 -4.07
N ASN A 283 -0.10 16.74 -3.83
CA ASN A 283 0.43 17.08 -2.50
C ASN A 283 -0.18 18.37 -1.92
N TYR A 284 -0.36 19.42 -2.74
CA TYR A 284 -0.81 20.73 -2.26
C TYR A 284 -2.32 20.94 -2.32
N VAL A 285 -3.03 20.25 -3.22
CA VAL A 285 -4.46 20.50 -3.47
C VAL A 285 -5.33 19.30 -3.10
N LEU A 286 -5.04 18.11 -3.62
CA LEU A 286 -5.90 16.95 -3.41
C LEU A 286 -5.72 16.35 -2.01
N GLN A 287 -4.47 16.13 -1.60
CA GLN A 287 -4.15 15.45 -0.35
C GLN A 287 -4.72 16.17 0.88
N PRO A 288 -4.59 17.50 1.04
CA PRO A 288 -5.20 18.20 2.17
C PRO A 288 -6.72 18.14 2.15
N LYS A 289 -7.35 18.15 0.98
CA LYS A 289 -8.82 18.15 0.86
C LYS A 289 -9.44 16.77 1.12
N LEU A 290 -8.78 15.70 0.65
CA LEU A 290 -9.30 14.33 0.71
C LEU A 290 -8.89 13.58 1.98
N THR A 291 -7.75 13.91 2.60
CA THR A 291 -7.20 13.16 3.76
C THR A 291 -7.41 13.87 5.10
N ALA A 292 -7.67 15.18 5.15
CA ALA A 292 -7.78 15.93 6.41
C ALA A 292 -8.87 15.43 7.38
N LYS A 293 -9.89 14.72 6.89
CA LYS A 293 -10.96 14.16 7.74
C LYS A 293 -10.71 12.71 8.17
N THR A 294 -9.78 12.00 7.53
CA THR A 294 -9.71 10.54 7.65
C THR A 294 -8.62 10.06 8.59
N VAL A 295 -7.43 10.67 8.65
CA VAL A 295 -6.36 10.23 9.56
C VAL A 295 -5.56 11.43 10.09
N ASP A 296 -5.69 11.71 11.40
CA ASP A 296 -4.92 12.76 12.10
C ASP A 296 -3.72 12.11 12.81
N ILE A 297 -2.71 11.71 12.02
CA ILE A 297 -1.47 11.13 12.52
C ILE A 297 -0.31 12.05 12.15
N HIS A 298 0.57 12.30 13.11
CA HIS A 298 1.79 13.08 12.88
C HIS A 298 2.64 12.42 11.74
N PRO A 299 3.14 13.19 10.76
CA PRO A 299 3.85 12.63 9.60
C PRO A 299 5.00 11.67 9.95
N ALA A 300 5.77 11.98 11.00
CA ALA A 300 6.85 11.12 11.48
C ALA A 300 6.35 9.75 11.99
N VAL A 301 5.19 9.72 12.65
CA VAL A 301 4.57 8.47 13.14
C VAL A 301 4.03 7.65 11.96
N ALA A 302 3.42 8.30 10.96
CA ALA A 302 2.96 7.63 9.75
C ALA A 302 4.13 7.07 8.91
N PHE A 303 5.24 7.82 8.78
CA PHE A 303 6.42 7.34 8.08
C PHE A 303 7.12 6.20 8.82
N GLY A 304 7.31 6.35 10.14
CA GLY A 304 7.89 5.31 10.99
C GLY A 304 7.04 4.04 11.01
N SER A 305 5.71 4.17 10.99
CA SER A 305 4.81 3.01 10.95
C SER A 305 4.89 2.25 9.63
N VAL A 306 5.00 2.96 8.50
CA VAL A 306 5.20 2.33 7.19
C VAL A 306 6.49 1.53 7.17
N ILE A 307 7.61 2.11 7.63
CA ILE A 307 8.90 1.42 7.70
C ILE A 307 8.80 0.17 8.60
N ALA A 308 8.23 0.31 9.79
CA ALA A 308 8.03 -0.81 10.71
C ALA A 308 7.14 -1.89 10.09
N GLY A 309 6.04 -1.49 9.44
CA GLY A 309 5.14 -2.40 8.72
C GLY A 309 5.85 -3.13 7.58
N THR A 310 6.66 -2.42 6.79
CA THR A 310 7.48 -3.04 5.73
C THR A 310 8.47 -4.05 6.30
N ALA A 311 9.15 -3.72 7.39
CA ALA A 311 10.10 -4.63 8.03
C ALA A 311 9.44 -5.90 8.59
N LEU A 312 8.22 -5.78 9.13
CA LEU A 312 7.51 -6.90 9.74
C LEU A 312 6.79 -7.79 8.71
N LEU A 313 6.05 -7.19 7.78
CA LEU A 313 5.10 -7.89 6.91
C LEU A 313 5.32 -7.59 5.42
N GLY A 314 6.42 -6.92 5.05
CA GLY A 314 6.72 -6.55 3.67
C GLY A 314 5.73 -5.53 3.09
N ALA A 315 5.46 -5.64 1.79
CA ALA A 315 4.58 -4.72 1.07
C ALA A 315 3.16 -4.62 1.70
N VAL A 316 2.64 -5.74 2.21
CA VAL A 316 1.32 -5.75 2.86
C VAL A 316 1.34 -4.93 4.15
N GLY A 317 2.41 -5.05 4.94
CA GLY A 317 2.59 -4.26 6.16
C GLY A 317 2.70 -2.77 5.90
N ALA A 318 3.36 -2.38 4.81
CA ALA A 318 3.44 -0.98 4.39
C ALA A 318 2.04 -0.39 4.12
N LEU A 319 1.17 -1.15 3.47
CA LEU A 319 -0.18 -0.73 3.09
C LEU A 319 -1.10 -0.57 4.32
N ILE A 320 -1.03 -1.51 5.25
CA ILE A 320 -1.90 -1.52 6.44
C ILE A 320 -1.33 -0.72 7.63
N ALA A 321 -0.06 -0.29 7.58
CA ALA A 321 0.62 0.37 8.69
C ALA A 321 -0.10 1.62 9.21
N ILE A 322 -0.54 2.49 8.31
CA ILE A 322 -1.20 3.76 8.69
C ILE A 322 -2.55 3.47 9.36
N PRO A 323 -3.46 2.67 8.76
CA PRO A 323 -4.66 2.22 9.46
C PRO A 323 -4.36 1.55 10.79
N ALA A 324 -3.39 0.64 10.85
CA ALA A 324 -3.05 -0.10 12.07
C ALA A 324 -2.60 0.81 13.21
N VAL A 325 -1.81 1.84 12.90
CA VAL A 325 -1.42 2.82 13.90
C VAL A 325 -2.56 3.76 14.26
N ALA A 326 -3.42 4.13 13.30
CA ALA A 326 -4.63 4.90 13.57
C ALA A 326 -5.57 4.18 14.55
N THR A 327 -5.81 2.88 14.31
CA THR A 327 -6.64 2.04 15.18
C THR A 327 -5.98 1.87 16.55
N LEU A 328 -4.69 1.57 16.60
CA LEU A 328 -3.94 1.46 17.85
C LEU A 328 -4.01 2.75 18.68
N GLN A 329 -3.81 3.91 18.04
CA GLN A 329 -3.91 5.21 18.69
C GLN A 329 -5.32 5.50 19.20
N ALA A 330 -6.37 5.09 18.48
CA ALA A 330 -7.76 5.20 18.94
C ALA A 330 -8.03 4.32 20.17
N PHE A 331 -7.56 3.07 20.17
CA PHE A 331 -7.67 2.17 21.33
C PHE A 331 -6.90 2.71 22.54
N LEU A 332 -5.66 3.17 22.33
CA LEU A 332 -4.86 3.77 23.39
C LEU A 332 -5.48 5.06 23.92
N GLY A 333 -6.03 5.91 23.05
CA GLY A 333 -6.72 7.14 23.44
C GLY A 333 -8.03 6.91 24.21
N ALA A 334 -8.69 5.76 24.00
CA ALA A 334 -9.84 5.36 24.80
C ALA A 334 -9.43 4.91 26.22
N TYR A 335 -8.24 4.33 26.37
CA TYR A 335 -7.74 3.81 27.66
C TYR A 335 -6.90 4.83 28.46
N VAL A 336 -6.23 5.74 27.76
CA VAL A 336 -5.38 6.77 28.35
C VAL A 336 -6.19 8.06 28.50
N LYS A 337 -6.50 8.45 29.75
CA LYS A 337 -7.03 9.80 30.03
C LYS A 337 -6.06 10.84 29.49
N ARG A 338 -6.43 11.50 28.39
CA ARG A 338 -5.78 12.74 27.96
C ARG A 338 -6.18 13.82 28.96
N TYR A 339 -5.23 14.22 29.79
CA TYR A 339 -5.37 15.42 30.61
C TYR A 339 -5.11 16.62 29.71
N ASP A 340 -5.91 17.68 29.85
CA ASP A 340 -5.61 18.94 29.20
C ASP A 340 -4.22 19.39 29.62
N VAL A 341 -3.39 19.68 28.62
CA VAL A 341 -2.05 20.19 28.86
C VAL A 341 -2.23 21.57 29.48
N THR A 342 -1.64 21.79 30.64
CA THR A 342 -1.64 23.10 31.32
C THR A 342 -1.17 24.16 30.33
N ASP A 343 -1.86 25.31 30.26
CA ASP A 343 -1.52 26.45 29.39
C ASP A 343 -0.19 27.08 29.83
N ASP A 344 0.91 26.36 29.66
CA ASP A 344 2.27 26.81 29.91
C ASP A 344 2.81 27.46 28.61
N PRO A 345 3.38 28.67 28.69
CA PRO A 345 4.02 29.33 27.55
C PRO A 345 5.07 28.48 26.81
N ARG A 346 5.66 27.47 27.46
CA ARG A 346 6.62 26.52 26.86
C ARG A 346 5.97 25.49 25.94
N VAL A 347 4.69 25.18 26.15
CA VAL A 347 3.89 24.25 25.33
C VAL A 347 3.45 24.94 24.04
N HIS A 348 3.16 26.24 24.11
CA HIS A 348 2.96 27.07 22.94
C HIS A 348 4.30 27.52 22.39
N GLY A 349 4.99 26.63 21.64
CA GLY A 349 6.20 27.00 20.90
C GLY A 349 5.99 28.32 20.17
N HIS A 350 7.02 29.18 20.10
CA HIS A 350 6.98 30.61 19.73
C HIS A 350 6.10 30.96 18.50
N ARG A 351 4.78 30.89 18.65
CA ARG A 351 3.82 31.49 17.74
C ARG A 351 3.77 32.95 18.13
N THR A 352 4.63 33.74 17.49
CA THR A 352 4.56 35.20 17.56
C THR A 352 3.12 35.64 17.37
N ARG A 353 2.49 36.08 18.47
CA ARG A 353 1.25 36.87 18.52
C ARG A 353 1.46 38.18 17.76
N ARG A 354 1.60 38.14 16.43
CA ARG A 354 1.82 39.34 15.61
C ARG A 354 0.59 39.75 14.80
N SER A 355 -0.50 38.98 14.83
CA SER A 355 -1.70 39.26 14.03
C SER A 355 -2.83 39.96 14.82
N SER A 356 -2.87 39.84 16.15
CA SER A 356 -3.94 40.48 16.93
C SER A 356 -3.71 41.97 17.15
N SER A 357 -2.47 42.44 17.37
CA SER A 357 -2.26 43.88 17.69
C SER A 357 -2.39 44.80 16.48
N PHE A 358 -2.16 44.31 15.25
CA PHE A 358 -2.28 45.15 14.05
C PHE A 358 -3.74 45.50 13.75
N ARG A 359 -4.67 44.54 13.89
CA ARG A 359 -6.11 44.79 13.70
C ARG A 359 -6.71 45.66 14.80
N THR A 360 -6.22 45.56 16.03
CA THR A 360 -6.66 46.45 17.12
C THR A 360 -6.13 47.87 16.93
N ARG A 361 -4.86 48.04 16.54
CA ARG A 361 -4.26 49.36 16.26
C ARG A 361 -4.86 50.05 15.04
N LEU A 362 -5.25 49.30 14.00
CA LEU A 362 -5.94 49.87 12.83
C LEU A 362 -7.36 50.34 13.16
N ARG A 363 -8.05 49.68 14.10
CA ARG A 363 -9.37 50.14 14.59
C ARG A 363 -9.27 51.40 15.44
N GLU A 364 -8.19 51.58 16.21
CA GLU A 364 -7.95 52.82 16.95
C GLU A 364 -7.55 53.99 16.03
N LEU A 365 -6.87 53.74 14.92
CA LEU A 365 -6.46 54.78 13.96
C LEU A 365 -7.58 55.20 13.00
N LEU A 366 -8.55 54.34 12.71
CA LEU A 366 -9.71 54.65 11.85
C LEU A 366 -10.95 55.10 12.65
N GLY A 367 -10.81 55.29 13.96
CA GLY A 367 -11.88 55.63 14.90
C GLY A 367 -11.79 57.05 15.49
N ARG A 368 -11.27 58.03 14.74
CA ARG A 368 -11.38 59.46 15.05
C ARG A 368 -11.78 60.26 13.82
#